data_AF-B7PCE3-F1
#
_entry.id   AF-B7PCE3-F1
#
_cell.length_a   1.000
_cell.length_b   1.000
_cell.length_c   1.000
_cell.angle_alpha   90.00
_cell.angle_beta   90.00
_cell.angle_gamma   90.00
#
_symmetry.space_group_name_H-M   'P 1'
#
loop_
_entity.id
_entity.type
_entity.pdbx_description
1 polymer ?
#
loop_
_entity_poly.entity_id
_entity_poly.type
_entity_poly.pdbx_seq_one_letter_code
_entity_poly.pdbx_strand_id
1 'polypeptide(L)' 'MKNNRPERGRCADPWSSGYIAIVLPPMKLDTMLLDTMVSPDSYVQQRRDSIPDRYLTAEKMPDLPATPLLDDV' A
#
# COMPACT_ATOMS: atom_id res chain seq x y z
N MET A 1 29.23 -9.09 13.97
CA MET A 1 28.34 -8.07 14.56
C MET A 1 27.07 -8.03 13.74
N LYS A 2 25.92 -8.41 14.32
CA LYS A 2 24.62 -8.33 13.63
C LYS A 2 24.09 -6.90 13.82
N ASN A 3 23.98 -6.16 12.73
CA ASN A 3 23.46 -4.79 12.76
C ASN A 3 21.96 -4.82 13.07
N ASN A 4 21.62 -4.70 14.35
CA ASN A 4 20.26 -4.47 14.83
C ASN A 4 19.85 -3.02 14.52
N ARG A 5 19.60 -2.70 13.23
CA ARG A 5 18.80 -1.51 12.92
C ARG A 5 17.36 -1.81 13.35
N PRO A 6 16.73 -0.97 14.18
CA PRO A 6 15.30 -1.06 14.41
C PRO A 6 14.60 -0.83 13.07
N GLU A 7 13.81 -1.79 12.62
CA GLU A 7 12.99 -1.70 11.42
C GLU A 7 11.92 -0.62 11.67
N ARG A 8 12.25 0.63 11.33
CA ARG A 8 11.36 1.77 11.45
C ARG A 8 10.06 1.45 10.70
N GLY A 9 8.94 1.39 11.44
CA GLY A 9 7.57 1.48 10.95
C GLY A 9 7.25 0.68 9.69
N ARG A 10 7.22 -0.66 9.78
CA ARG A 10 6.62 -1.45 8.71
C ARG A 10 5.11 -1.23 8.71
N CYS A 11 4.60 -0.56 7.68
CA CYS A 11 3.16 -0.49 7.42
C CYS A 11 2.65 -1.92 7.23
N ALA A 12 1.80 -2.38 8.14
CA ALA A 12 1.33 -3.75 8.15
C ALA A 12 0.30 -4.00 7.03
N ASP A 13 -0.42 -2.94 6.62
CA ASP A 13 -1.40 -2.95 5.55
C ASP A 13 -1.26 -1.67 4.70
N PRO A 14 -0.35 -1.67 3.71
CA PRO A 14 -0.10 -0.50 2.85
C PRO A 14 -1.22 -0.22 1.85
N TRP A 15 -2.14 -1.17 1.64
CA TRP A 15 -3.15 -1.10 0.58
C TRP A 15 -4.48 -0.55 1.05
N SER A 16 -4.81 -0.73 2.34
CA SER A 16 -6.00 -0.15 2.95
C SER A 16 -5.59 0.93 3.95
N SER A 17 -5.33 0.61 5.21
CA SER A 17 -5.11 1.61 6.26
C SER A 17 -3.87 2.49 6.07
N GLY A 18 -2.90 2.05 5.26
CA GLY A 18 -1.68 2.77 4.92
C GLY A 18 -1.78 3.81 3.80
N TYR A 19 -2.98 4.16 3.33
CA TYR A 19 -3.12 5.18 2.28
C TYR A 19 -2.56 6.54 2.71
N ILE A 20 -1.92 7.26 1.77
CA ILE A 20 -1.29 8.56 2.05
C ILE A 20 -2.26 9.71 1.78
N ALA A 21 -3.12 9.57 0.76
CA ALA A 21 -4.11 10.58 0.40
C ALA A 21 -5.25 9.95 -0.41
N ILE A 22 -6.41 10.62 -0.39
CA ILE A 22 -7.53 10.34 -1.29
C ILE A 22 -7.62 11.52 -2.26
N VAL A 23 -7.45 11.24 -3.55
CA VAL A 23 -7.58 12.24 -4.61
C VAL A 23 -8.91 12.01 -5.31
N LEU A 24 -9.78 13.00 -5.27
CA LEU A 24 -11.03 13.00 -6.02
C LEU A 24 -10.74 13.55 -7.42
N PRO A 25 -10.84 12.73 -8.48
CA PRO A 25 -10.67 13.24 -9.83
C PRO A 25 -11.79 14.26 -10.15
N PRO A 26 -11.51 15.26 -10.99
CA PRO A 26 -12.56 16.13 -11.56
C PRO A 26 -13.71 15.30 -12.13
N MET A 27 -14.94 15.78 -12.02
CA MET A 27 -16.14 15.05 -12.50
C MET A 27 -16.10 14.65 -13.99
N LYS A 28 -15.25 15.32 -14.78
CA LYS A 28 -15.03 15.06 -16.21
C LYS A 28 -13.64 14.48 -16.50
N LEU A 29 -12.91 14.05 -15.48
CA LEU A 29 -11.67 13.33 -15.71
C LEU A 29 -12.07 11.95 -16.24
N ASP A 30 -12.14 11.86 -17.56
CA ASP A 30 -12.29 10.62 -18.28
C ASP A 30 -11.28 9.60 -17.73
N THR A 31 -11.67 8.34 -17.77
CA THR A 31 -10.85 7.17 -17.44
C THR A 31 -9.45 7.15 -18.08
N MET A 32 -9.16 8.08 -19.00
CA MET A 32 -7.85 8.39 -19.56
C MET A 32 -6.71 8.50 -18.54
N LEU A 33 -6.95 8.97 -17.31
CA LEU A 33 -5.89 8.95 -16.29
C LEU A 33 -5.49 7.51 -15.93
N LEU A 34 -6.47 6.61 -15.82
CA LEU A 34 -6.23 5.18 -15.53
C LEU A 34 -5.46 4.51 -16.67
N ASP A 35 -5.67 4.96 -17.92
CA ASP A 35 -4.93 4.44 -19.09
C ASP A 35 -3.43 4.79 -19.04
N THR A 36 -3.04 5.84 -18.30
CA THR A 36 -1.62 6.18 -18.07
C THR A 36 -0.98 5.37 -16.94
N MET A 37 -1.78 4.66 -16.15
CA MET A 37 -1.29 3.87 -15.02
C MET A 37 -0.83 2.48 -15.45
N VAL A 38 0.11 1.92 -14.71
CA VAL A 38 0.57 0.54 -14.91
C VAL A 38 -0.51 -0.41 -14.39
N SER A 39 -0.89 -1.41 -15.20
CA SER A 39 -1.85 -2.43 -14.76
C SER A 39 -1.30 -3.23 -13.56
N PRO A 40 -2.17 -3.74 -12.68
CA PRO A 40 -1.74 -4.54 -11.53
C PRO A 40 -0.81 -5.69 -11.91
N ASP A 41 -1.17 -6.46 -12.94
CA ASP A 41 -0.36 -7.60 -13.41
C ASP A 41 1.02 -7.15 -13.92
N SER A 42 1.07 -6.06 -14.69
CA SER A 42 2.33 -5.52 -15.21
C SER A 42 3.23 -5.03 -14.07
N TYR A 43 2.66 -4.39 -13.06
CA TYR A 43 3.40 -3.91 -11.89
C TYR A 43 4.01 -5.08 -11.11
N VAL A 44 3.21 -6.13 -10.84
CA VAL A 44 3.69 -7.32 -10.13
C VAL A 44 4.79 -8.03 -10.92
N GLN A 45 4.64 -8.17 -12.24
CA GLN A 45 5.67 -8.78 -13.08
C GLN A 45 6.98 -7.99 -13.08
N GLN A 46 6.92 -6.66 -13.22
CA GLN A 46 8.11 -5.80 -13.25
C GLN A 46 8.82 -5.68 -11.90
N ARG A 47 8.09 -5.83 -10.79
CA ARG A 47 8.60 -5.57 -9.43
C ARG A 47 8.63 -6.82 -8.55
N ARG A 48 8.44 -8.01 -9.11
CA ARG A 48 8.31 -9.27 -8.38
C ARG A 48 9.42 -9.47 -7.35
N ASP A 49 10.67 -9.19 -7.73
CA ASP A 49 11.84 -9.41 -6.87
C ASP A 49 11.96 -8.39 -5.72
N SER A 50 11.17 -7.31 -5.75
CA SER A 50 11.20 -6.21 -4.77
C SER A 50 9.97 -6.16 -3.88
N ILE A 51 8.86 -6.75 -4.28
CA ILE A 51 7.62 -6.76 -3.49
C ILE A 51 7.66 -7.97 -2.55
N PRO A 52 7.58 -7.79 -1.22
CA PRO A 52 7.48 -8.91 -0.29
C PRO A 52 6.28 -9.81 -0.58
N ASP A 53 6.47 -11.13 -0.63
CA ASP A 53 5.43 -12.12 -0.96
C ASP A 53 4.14 -11.98 -0.14
N ARG A 54 4.25 -11.54 1.12
CA ARG A 54 3.10 -11.27 1.99
C ARG A 54 2.10 -10.26 1.42
N TYR A 55 2.52 -9.41 0.49
CA TYR A 55 1.67 -8.42 -0.18
C TYR A 55 1.17 -8.89 -1.55
N LEU A 56 1.62 -10.06 -2.03
CA LEU A 56 1.23 -10.68 -3.30
C LEU A 56 0.37 -11.93 -3.04
N THR A 57 -0.58 -11.83 -2.12
CA THR A 57 -1.47 -12.93 -1.75
C THR A 57 -2.93 -12.54 -1.99
N ALA A 58 -3.74 -13.53 -2.38
CA ALA A 58 -5.19 -13.41 -2.45
C ALA A 58 -5.86 -13.69 -1.09
N GLU A 59 -5.09 -14.15 -0.10
CA GLU A 59 -5.60 -14.38 1.25
C GLU A 59 -5.88 -13.03 1.93
N LYS A 60 -7.06 -12.92 2.54
CA LYS A 60 -7.43 -11.74 3.31
C LYS A 60 -6.39 -11.53 4.42
N MET A 61 -5.70 -10.39 4.42
CA MET A 61 -4.87 -10.02 5.55
C MET A 61 -5.74 -9.91 6.81
N PRO A 62 -5.31 -10.50 7.95
CA PRO A 62 -6.08 -10.43 9.17
C PRO A 62 -6.28 -8.97 9.57
N ASP A 63 -7.51 -8.61 9.94
CA ASP A 63 -7.84 -7.28 10.41
C ASP A 63 -6.96 -6.97 11.64
N LEU A 64 -5.97 -6.10 11.47
CA LEU A 64 -5.18 -5.62 12.60
C LEU A 64 -6.06 -4.66 13.40
N PRO A 65 -6.04 -4.74 14.74
CA PRO A 65 -6.83 -3.83 15.56
C PRO A 65 -6.44 -2.40 15.19
N ALA A 66 -7.44 -1.58 14.85
CA ALA A 66 -7.25 -0.17 14.60
C ALA A 66 -6.49 0.42 15.79
N THR A 67 -5.21 0.74 15.62
CA THR A 67 -4.52 1.57 16.60
C THR A 67 -5.29 2.87 16.69
N PRO A 68 -5.82 3.26 17.86
CA PRO A 68 -6.51 4.52 18.00
C PRO A 68 -5.52 5.62 17.58
N LEU A 69 -5.95 6.49 16.68
CA LEU A 69 -5.28 7.77 16.47
C LEU A 69 -5.29 8.44 17.84
N LEU A 70 -4.11 8.60 18.45
CA LEU A 70 -3.99 9.36 19.68
C LEU A 70 -4.41 10.79 19.33
N ASP A 71 -5.50 11.24 19.94
CA ASP A 71 -5.97 12.63 19.86
C ASP A 71 -4.83 13.58 20.27
N ASP A 72 -4.58 14.59 19.44
CA ASP A 72 -3.71 15.72 19.73
C ASP A 72 -4.16 16.41 21.04
N VAL A 73 -3.26 16.48 22.03
CA VAL A 73 -3.30 17.41 23.17
C VAL A 73 -1.93 18.05 23.35
#